data_AF-A0A397CBA8-F1
#
_entry.id   AF-A0A397CBA8-F1
#
_cell.length_a   1.000
_cell.length_b   1.000
_cell.length_c   1.000
_cell.angle_alpha   90.00
_cell.angle_beta   90.00
_cell.angle_gamma   90.00
#
_symmetry.space_group_name_H-M   'P 1'
#
loop_
_entity.id
_entity.type
_entity.pdbx_description
1 polymer ?
#
loop_
_entity_poly.entity_id
_entity_poly.type
_entity_poly.pdbx_seq_one_letter_code
_entity_poly.pdbx_strand_id
1 'polypeptide(L)'
;MPRKGPPKSTRRDDRDKERQKAAGERMRAEQKEERSKQALRDFHTHKPEMPETRGVQRDLRRGLAAQGFDLERYGDSESQRLARGNVMEKSEVVGRAVPRGFASYDDATADDEFEYDSS
;
A
#
# COMPACT_ATOMS: atom_id res chain seq x y z
N MET A 1 35.08 28.09 8.17
CA MET A 1 34.78 26.93 9.04
C MET A 1 34.03 25.89 8.23
N PRO A 2 34.50 24.64 8.09
CA PRO A 2 33.74 23.61 7.40
C PRO A 2 32.51 23.25 8.26
N ARG A 3 31.32 23.30 7.66
CA ARG A 3 30.09 22.86 8.33
C ARG A 3 30.20 21.36 8.59
N LYS A 4 30.33 20.96 9.86
CA LYS A 4 30.20 19.56 10.25
C LYS A 4 28.76 19.14 9.97
N GLY A 5 28.56 18.44 8.85
CA GLY A 5 27.32 17.72 8.61
C GLY A 5 27.12 16.63 9.67
N PRO A 6 25.90 16.06 9.77
CA PRO A 6 25.64 14.96 10.68
C PRO A 6 26.64 13.82 10.44
N PRO A 7 27.06 13.11 11.51
CA PRO A 7 28.01 12.01 11.37
C PRO A 7 27.49 10.97 10.38
N LYS A 8 28.40 10.42 9.55
CA LYS A 8 28.06 9.32 8.63
C LYS A 8 27.49 8.17 9.47
N SER A 9 26.34 7.63 9.05
CA SER A 9 25.76 6.47 9.74
C SER A 9 26.69 5.26 9.60
N THR A 10 26.76 4.46 10.64
CA THR A 10 27.47 3.18 10.61
C THR A 10 26.55 2.07 10.10
N ARG A 11 27.13 0.98 9.59
CA ARG A 11 26.39 -0.26 9.24
C ARG A 11 25.58 -0.84 10.41
N ARG A 12 25.88 -0.47 11.65
CA ARG A 12 25.12 -0.85 12.83
C ARG A 12 23.89 0.04 12.97
N ASP A 13 24.05 1.35 12.85
CA ASP A 13 22.96 2.32 12.90
C ASP A 13 21.91 2.05 11.82
N ASP A 14 22.35 1.66 10.62
CA ASP A 14 21.44 1.35 9.52
C ASP A 14 20.61 0.09 9.80
N ARG A 15 21.22 -0.97 10.37
CA ARG A 15 20.51 -2.18 10.81
C ARG A 15 19.53 -1.90 11.96
N ASP A 16 19.92 -1.07 12.92
CA ASP A 16 19.05 -0.71 14.04
C ASP A 16 17.86 0.15 13.56
N LYS A 17 18.07 1.05 12.60
CA LYS A 17 16.99 1.79 11.93
C LYS A 17 16.04 0.87 11.16
N GLU A 18 16.54 -0.11 10.44
CA GLU A 18 15.69 -1.09 9.74
C GLU A 18 14.82 -1.88 10.72
N ARG A 19 15.40 -2.34 11.84
CA ARG A 19 14.64 -3.03 12.90
C ARG A 19 13.56 -2.13 13.51
N GLN A 20 13.89 -0.88 13.80
CA GLN A 20 12.93 0.10 14.34
C GLN A 20 11.81 0.40 13.33
N LYS A 21 12.13 0.52 12.03
CA LYS A 21 11.14 0.69 10.97
C LYS A 21 10.20 -0.51 10.91
N ALA A 22 10.74 -1.73 10.87
CA ALA A 22 9.94 -2.95 10.83
C ALA A 22 9.03 -3.10 12.07
N ALA A 23 9.54 -2.83 13.27
CA ALA A 23 8.73 -2.83 14.49
C ALA A 23 7.63 -1.76 14.45
N GLY A 24 7.95 -0.55 13.98
CA GLY A 24 6.98 0.52 13.82
C GLY A 24 5.90 0.21 12.77
N GLU A 25 6.26 -0.49 11.70
CA GLU A 25 5.32 -0.95 10.68
C GLU A 25 4.33 -1.97 11.24
N ARG A 26 4.79 -2.92 12.06
CA ARG A 26 3.93 -3.91 12.75
C ARG A 26 2.95 -3.22 13.69
N MET A 27 3.44 -2.36 14.59
CA MET A 27 2.58 -1.60 15.52
C MET A 27 1.54 -0.76 14.78
N ARG A 28 1.92 -0.11 13.67
CA ARG A 28 0.98 0.67 12.85
C ARG A 28 -0.05 -0.22 12.15
N ALA A 29 0.32 -1.43 11.75
CA ALA A 29 -0.60 -2.40 11.14
C ALA A 29 -1.63 -2.88 12.16
N GLU A 30 -1.20 -3.22 13.37
CA GLU A 30 -2.07 -3.62 14.49
C GLU A 30 -3.06 -2.51 14.85
N GLN A 31 -2.59 -1.26 15.04
CA GLN A 31 -3.47 -0.12 15.32
C GLN A 31 -4.46 0.19 14.19
N LYS A 32 -4.09 -0.12 12.95
CA LYS A 32 -4.97 0.03 11.77
C LYS A 32 -6.05 -1.03 11.76
N GLU A 33 -5.73 -2.23 12.21
CA GLU A 33 -6.66 -3.36 12.31
C GLU A 33 -7.66 -3.15 13.45
N GLU A 34 -7.19 -2.76 14.63
CA GLU A 34 -8.04 -2.45 15.80
C GLU A 34 -9.06 -1.35 15.48
N ARG A 35 -8.60 -0.26 14.86
CA ARG A 35 -9.51 0.83 14.43
C ARG A 35 -10.52 0.38 13.39
N SER A 36 -10.13 -0.49 12.46
CA SER A 36 -11.09 -1.03 11.48
C SER A 36 -12.14 -1.94 12.10
N LYS A 37 -11.76 -2.75 13.10
CA LYS A 37 -12.70 -3.59 13.87
C LYS A 37 -13.68 -2.73 14.66
N GLN A 38 -13.18 -1.65 15.29
CA GLN A 38 -14.02 -0.72 16.03
C GLN A 38 -15.01 0.00 15.08
N ALA A 39 -14.52 0.55 13.97
CA ALA A 39 -15.37 1.24 12.99
C ALA A 39 -16.46 0.32 12.43
N LEU A 40 -16.14 -0.96 12.18
CA LEU A 40 -17.11 -1.96 11.73
C LEU A 40 -18.16 -2.26 12.80
N ARG A 41 -17.74 -2.41 14.07
CA ARG A 41 -18.66 -2.61 15.19
C ARG A 41 -19.61 -1.42 15.36
N ASP A 42 -19.08 -0.21 15.28
CA ASP A 42 -19.87 1.01 15.41
C ASP A 42 -20.90 1.12 14.28
N PHE A 43 -20.50 0.80 13.04
CA PHE A 43 -21.39 0.77 11.87
C PHE A 43 -22.53 -0.24 12.01
N HIS A 44 -22.29 -1.42 12.58
CA HIS A 44 -23.34 -2.40 12.83
C HIS A 44 -24.28 -1.99 13.97
N THR A 45 -23.81 -1.20 14.95
CA THR A 45 -24.55 -0.93 16.19
C THR A 45 -25.42 0.34 16.10
N HIS A 46 -24.95 1.40 15.43
CA HIS A 46 -25.55 2.75 15.53
C HIS A 46 -26.40 3.18 14.33
N LYS A 47 -26.97 2.20 13.59
CA LYS A 47 -27.54 2.30 12.23
C LYS A 47 -26.44 2.32 11.15
N PRO A 48 -26.64 1.61 10.02
CA PRO A 48 -25.66 1.46 8.95
C PRO A 48 -25.57 2.73 8.08
N GLU A 49 -25.30 3.87 8.69
CA GLU A 49 -25.01 5.11 7.99
C GLU A 49 -23.49 5.26 7.80
N MET A 50 -23.09 5.78 6.65
CA MET A 50 -21.68 5.99 6.38
C MET A 50 -21.12 7.08 7.32
N PRO A 51 -19.96 6.84 7.97
CA PRO A 51 -19.34 7.83 8.84
C PRO A 51 -19.05 9.14 8.11
N GLU A 52 -19.20 10.29 8.76
CA GLU A 52 -18.97 11.59 8.13
C GLU A 52 -17.48 11.86 7.84
N THR A 53 -16.59 11.38 8.71
CA THR A 53 -15.16 11.67 8.59
C THR A 53 -14.46 10.69 7.64
N ARG A 54 -13.65 11.24 6.72
CA ARG A 54 -12.87 10.43 5.76
C ARG A 54 -11.97 9.38 6.43
N GLY A 55 -11.46 9.66 7.62
CA GLY A 55 -10.64 8.74 8.39
C GLY A 55 -11.42 7.48 8.78
N VAL A 56 -12.58 7.66 9.41
CA VAL A 56 -13.44 6.57 9.85
C VAL A 56 -14.04 5.83 8.66
N GLN A 57 -14.40 6.53 7.57
CA GLN A 57 -14.81 5.87 6.32
C GLN A 57 -13.74 4.91 5.77
N ARG A 58 -12.46 5.28 5.85
CA ARG A 58 -11.36 4.42 5.38
C ARG A 58 -11.19 3.21 6.29
N ASP A 59 -11.29 3.41 7.60
CA ASP A 59 -11.16 2.30 8.56
C ASP A 59 -12.37 1.36 8.49
N LEU A 60 -13.58 1.88 8.27
CA LEU A 60 -14.78 1.10 7.96
C LEU A 60 -14.61 0.29 6.67
N ARG A 61 -14.14 0.91 5.57
CA ARG A 61 -13.86 0.19 4.31
C ARG A 61 -12.86 -0.95 4.51
N ARG A 62 -11.82 -0.73 5.32
CA ARG A 62 -10.87 -1.79 5.67
C ARG A 62 -11.56 -2.92 6.44
N GLY A 63 -12.43 -2.60 7.39
CA GLY A 63 -13.18 -3.59 8.16
C GLY A 63 -14.12 -4.40 7.27
N LEU A 64 -14.85 -3.75 6.35
CA LEU A 64 -15.76 -4.40 5.41
C LEU A 64 -15.01 -5.30 4.42
N ALA A 65 -13.88 -4.83 3.86
CA ALA A 65 -13.01 -5.65 3.02
C ALA A 65 -12.51 -6.91 3.74
N ALA A 66 -12.17 -6.81 5.04
CA ALA A 66 -11.76 -7.96 5.85
C ALA A 66 -12.89 -9.00 6.06
N GLN A 67 -14.17 -8.62 5.87
CA GLN A 67 -15.32 -9.53 5.86
C GLN A 67 -15.68 -10.02 4.45
N GLY A 68 -14.93 -9.64 3.42
CA GLY A 68 -15.21 -9.98 2.01
C GLY A 68 -16.16 -9.00 1.31
N PHE A 69 -16.50 -7.87 1.94
CA PHE A 69 -17.30 -6.81 1.32
C PHE A 69 -16.38 -5.71 0.77
N ASP A 70 -15.82 -5.95 -0.41
CA ASP A 70 -15.03 -4.96 -1.12
C ASP A 70 -15.92 -3.87 -1.72
N LEU A 71 -15.81 -2.65 -1.20
CA LEU A 71 -16.50 -1.49 -1.76
C LEU A 71 -15.83 -1.02 -3.04
N GLU A 72 -16.36 -1.50 -4.15
CA GLU A 72 -15.99 -1.02 -5.48
C GLU A 72 -16.40 0.45 -5.65
N ARG A 73 -15.55 1.22 -6.31
CA ARG A 73 -15.90 2.57 -6.76
C ARG A 73 -16.57 2.44 -8.11
N TYR A 74 -17.75 3.04 -8.23
CA TYR A 74 -18.45 3.10 -9.50
C TYR A 74 -17.58 3.82 -10.55
N GLY A 75 -17.31 3.14 -11.67
CA GLY A 75 -16.56 3.68 -12.81
C GLY A 75 -15.04 3.47 -12.79
N ASP A 76 -14.47 2.79 -11.79
CA ASP A 76 -13.05 2.41 -11.82
C ASP A 76 -12.83 1.28 -12.83
N SER A 77 -11.89 1.44 -13.77
CA SER A 77 -11.47 0.35 -14.67
C SER A 77 -10.65 -0.71 -13.94
N GLU A 78 -10.58 -1.92 -14.48
CA GLU A 78 -9.78 -3.02 -13.89
C GLU A 78 -8.30 -2.63 -13.70
N SER A 79 -7.71 -1.95 -14.69
CA SER A 79 -6.36 -1.39 -14.60
C SER A 79 -6.18 -0.39 -13.46
N GLN A 80 -7.20 0.44 -13.18
CA GLN A 80 -7.17 1.39 -12.06
C GLN A 80 -7.31 0.69 -10.71
N ARG A 81 -8.09 -0.41 -10.65
CA ARG A 81 -8.17 -1.25 -9.45
C ARG A 81 -6.83 -1.91 -9.14
N LEU A 82 -6.19 -2.51 -10.14
CA LEU A 82 -4.89 -3.19 -10.00
C LEU A 82 -3.75 -2.22 -9.64
N ALA A 83 -3.81 -0.98 -10.15
CA ALA A 83 -2.81 0.04 -9.81
C ALA A 83 -2.96 0.60 -8.37
N ARG A 84 -4.10 0.35 -7.72
CA ARG A 84 -4.45 1.01 -6.47
C ARG A 84 -3.72 0.42 -5.28
N GLY A 85 -2.98 1.26 -4.57
CA GLY A 85 -2.20 0.84 -3.40
C GLY A 85 -0.81 0.32 -3.73
N ASN A 86 -0.45 0.27 -5.02
CA ASN A 86 0.91 -0.02 -5.44
C ASN A 86 1.84 1.10 -4.99
N VAL A 87 2.86 0.75 -4.21
CA VAL A 87 3.91 1.67 -3.81
C VAL A 87 4.83 1.83 -5.00
N MET A 88 4.91 3.03 -5.55
CA MET A 88 5.80 3.35 -6.65
C MET A 88 7.15 3.81 -6.07
N GLU A 89 8.23 3.18 -6.50
CA GLU A 89 9.62 3.52 -6.15
C GLU A 89 10.35 4.06 -7.38
N LYS A 90 11.36 4.92 -7.14
CA LYS A 90 12.18 5.44 -8.23
C LYS A 90 13.00 4.28 -8.80
N SER A 91 12.75 3.92 -10.06
CA SER A 91 13.60 2.95 -10.75
C SER A 91 14.99 3.54 -10.97
N GLU A 92 16.02 2.81 -10.57
CA GLU A 92 17.40 3.12 -10.96
C GLU A 92 17.63 2.85 -12.46
N VAL A 93 16.88 1.91 -13.04
CA VAL A 93 17.04 1.44 -14.43
C VAL A 93 16.36 2.37 -15.44
N VAL A 94 15.11 2.76 -15.17
CA VAL A 94 14.26 3.48 -16.15
C VAL A 94 14.18 4.98 -15.83
N GLY A 95 14.62 5.38 -14.62
CA GLY A 95 14.53 6.77 -14.15
C GLY A 95 13.10 7.26 -13.84
N ARG A 96 12.07 6.47 -14.18
CA ARG A 96 10.65 6.71 -13.85
C ARG A 96 10.24 5.92 -12.60
N ALA A 97 9.12 6.32 -12.01
CA ALA A 97 8.55 5.59 -10.89
C ALA A 97 7.96 4.26 -11.38
N VAL A 98 8.33 3.15 -10.74
CA VAL A 98 7.87 1.78 -11.04
C VAL A 98 7.34 1.13 -9.76
N PRO A 99 6.48 0.10 -9.84
CA PRO A 99 6.06 -0.63 -8.65
C PRO A 99 7.25 -1.15 -7.84
N ARG A 100 7.17 -1.09 -6.51
CA ARG A 100 8.18 -1.64 -5.60
C ARG A 100 8.42 -3.12 -5.91
N GLY A 101 9.68 -3.50 -6.10
CA GLY A 101 10.07 -4.86 -6.47
C GLY A 101 10.09 -5.14 -7.98
N PHE A 102 9.85 -4.13 -8.82
CA PHE A 102 10.00 -4.25 -10.27
C PHE A 102 11.46 -4.57 -10.65
N ALA A 103 11.68 -5.79 -11.16
CA ALA A 103 13.01 -6.30 -11.49
C ALA A 103 13.44 -5.93 -12.91
N SER A 104 12.58 -6.11 -13.91
CA SER A 104 12.82 -5.70 -15.31
C SER A 104 11.54 -5.79 -16.14
N TYR A 105 11.54 -5.18 -17.33
CA TYR A 105 10.44 -5.35 -18.29
C TYR A 105 10.41 -6.76 -18.91
N ASP A 106 11.55 -7.47 -18.93
CA ASP A 106 11.65 -8.82 -19.50
C ASP A 106 10.84 -9.85 -18.69
N ASP A 107 10.71 -9.64 -17.37
CA ASP A 107 9.89 -10.47 -16.47
C ASP A 107 8.38 -10.14 -16.57
N ALA A 108 8.04 -8.92 -16.99
CA ALA A 108 6.66 -8.47 -17.13
C ALA A 108 6.01 -8.88 -18.47
N THR A 109 6.81 -9.25 -19.46
CA THR A 109 6.34 -9.70 -20.79
C THR A 109 6.36 -11.23 -20.97
N ALA A 110 6.80 -11.98 -19.96
CA ALA A 110 6.91 -13.44 -20.06
C ALA A 110 5.55 -14.17 -20.01
N ASP A 111 4.49 -13.53 -19.49
CA ASP A 111 3.16 -14.13 -19.35
C ASP A 111 2.13 -13.66 -20.40
N ASP A 112 2.50 -12.74 -21.30
CA ASP A 112 1.61 -12.22 -22.36
C ASP A 112 2.18 -12.53 -23.76
N GLU A 113 2.45 -13.82 -24.03
CA GLU A 113 2.58 -14.31 -25.41
C GLU A 113 1.18 -14.35 -26.04
N PHE A 114 0.67 -13.16 -26.37
CA PHE A 114 -0.59 -12.98 -27.09
C PHE A 114 -0.35 -13.46 -28.53
N GLU A 115 -0.67 -14.73 -28.80
CA GLU A 115 -0.71 -15.33 -30.14
C GLU A 115 -1.58 -14.45 -31.05
N TYR A 116 -0.92 -13.72 -31.95
CA TYR A 116 -1.60 -13.00 -33.03
C TYR A 116 -1.86 -14.01 -34.14
N ASP A 117 -3.03 -14.67 -34.11
CA ASP A 117 -3.51 -15.47 -35.24
C ASP A 117 -3.89 -14.54 -36.39
N SER A 118 -2.96 -14.33 -37.32
CA SER A 118 -3.23 -13.64 -38.57
C SER A 118 -3.89 -14.61 -39.56
N SER A 119 -5.22 -14.60 -39.62
CA SER A 119 -5.99 -15.12 -40.76
C SER A 119 -5.91 -14.19 -41.97
#